data_AF-A0A529L9E0-F1
#
_entry.id   AF-A0A529L9E0-F1
#
_cell.length_a   1.000
_cell.length_b   1.000
_cell.length_c   1.000
_cell.angle_alpha   90.00
_cell.angle_beta   90.00
_cell.angle_gamma   90.00
#
_symmetry.space_group_name_H-M   'P 1'
#
loop_
_entity.id
_entity.type
_entity.pdbx_description
1 polymer ?
#
loop_
_entity_poly.entity_id
_entity_poly.type
_entity_poly.pdbx_seq_one_letter_code
_entity_poly.pdbx_strand_id
1 'polypeptide(L)' 'MSKLLVKANKRDGRVAHVTPKSAGWTYVGFDLHRLRPGETASGQTADREVCLVFVTGKGKATAGGKDLG' A
#
# COMPACT_ATOMS: atom_id res chain seq x y z
N MET A 1 26.36 5.73 -8.56
CA MET A 1 25.48 4.54 -8.53
C MET A 1 24.16 4.94 -7.91
N SER A 2 23.06 4.87 -8.66
CA SER A 2 21.73 5.20 -8.14
C SER A 2 21.21 4.07 -7.22
N LYS A 3 20.47 4.43 -6.17
CA LYS A 3 19.85 3.48 -5.23
C LYS A 3 18.34 3.41 -5.49
N LEU A 4 17.95 2.76 -6.57
CA LEU A 4 16.54 2.71 -7.02
C LEU A 4 15.79 1.45 -6.56
N LEU A 5 16.50 0.39 -6.18
CA LEU A 5 15.89 -0.86 -5.77
C LEU A 5 15.38 -0.79 -4.32
N VAL A 6 14.07 -0.91 -4.14
CA VAL A 6 13.43 -1.13 -2.83
C VAL A 6 13.12 -2.61 -2.70
N LYS A 7 13.76 -3.30 -1.76
CA LYS A 7 13.49 -4.72 -1.47
C LYS A 7 12.33 -4.83 -0.48
N ALA A 8 11.32 -5.61 -0.83
CA ALA A 8 10.21 -5.89 0.08
C ALA A 8 10.67 -6.71 1.30
N ASN A 9 10.04 -6.47 2.44
CA ASN A 9 10.14 -7.32 3.62
C ASN A 9 9.51 -8.69 3.33
N LYS A 10 10.07 -9.77 3.90
CA LYS A 10 9.58 -11.13 3.75
C LYS A 10 8.44 -11.50 4.71
N ARG A 11 8.10 -10.62 5.64
CA ARG A 11 7.01 -10.80 6.63
C ARG A 11 5.64 -10.47 6.02
N ASP A 12 4.58 -10.72 6.77
CA ASP A 12 3.23 -10.24 6.46
C ASP A 12 3.04 -8.79 6.95
N GLY A 13 1.94 -8.16 6.54
CA GLY A 13 1.64 -6.75 6.76
C GLY A 13 2.15 -5.85 5.63
N ARG A 14 2.61 -4.63 5.95
CA ARG A 14 3.16 -3.70 4.96
C ARG A 14 4.60 -4.09 4.59
N VAL A 15 4.76 -4.69 3.42
CA VAL A 15 6.03 -5.27 2.96
C VAL A 15 6.89 -4.30 2.15
N ALA A 16 6.28 -3.30 1.52
CA ALA A 16 7.01 -2.18 0.91
C ALA A 16 6.27 -0.87 1.23
N HIS A 17 7.04 0.19 1.45
CA HIS A 17 6.53 1.53 1.72
C HIS A 17 7.45 2.55 1.06
N VAL A 18 6.93 3.27 0.08
CA VAL A 18 7.63 4.32 -0.67
C VAL A 18 6.81 5.60 -0.55
N THR A 19 7.48 6.65 -0.09
CA THR A 19 6.93 8.01 0.00
C THR A 19 7.70 8.92 -0.94
N PRO A 20 7.11 10.07 -1.36
CA PRO A 20 7.86 11.12 -2.06
C PRO A 20 9.16 11.49 -1.34
N LYS A 21 9.11 11.63 -0.01
CA LYS A 21 10.27 11.94 0.84
C LYS A 21 11.35 10.86 0.76
N SER A 22 11.00 9.57 0.83
CA SER A 22 11.99 8.49 0.77
C SER A 22 12.55 8.28 -0.64
N ALA A 23 11.77 8.59 -1.67
CA ALA A 23 12.16 8.41 -3.06
C ALA A 23 12.90 9.62 -3.67
N GLY A 24 12.81 10.79 -3.02
CA GLY A 24 13.40 12.02 -3.52
C GLY A 24 12.67 12.61 -4.74
N TRP A 25 11.39 12.26 -4.95
CA TRP A 25 10.53 12.82 -5.99
C TRP A 25 9.31 13.52 -5.37
N THR A 26 8.47 14.13 -6.20
CA THR A 26 7.39 15.01 -5.71
C THR A 26 6.06 14.28 -5.44
N TYR A 27 5.66 13.32 -6.29
CA TYR A 27 4.25 12.95 -6.38
C TYR A 27 3.92 11.57 -5.82
N VAL A 28 4.53 10.51 -6.33
CA VAL A 28 3.98 9.16 -6.15
C VAL A 28 4.30 8.57 -4.77
N GLY A 29 3.30 8.00 -4.11
CA GLY A 29 3.49 7.08 -2.99
C GLY A 29 3.17 5.66 -3.44
N PHE A 30 3.75 4.65 -2.79
CA PHE A 30 3.43 3.25 -3.06
C PHE A 30 3.54 2.43 -1.78
N ASP A 31 2.48 1.68 -1.50
CA ASP A 31 2.43 0.69 -0.43
C ASP A 31 2.10 -0.69 -1.00
N LEU A 32 2.79 -1.71 -0.51
CA LEU A 32 2.45 -3.10 -0.78
C LEU A 32 2.18 -3.81 0.53
N HIS A 33 1.00 -4.42 0.62
CA HIS A 33 0.58 -5.22 1.76
C HIS A 33 0.46 -6.68 1.36
N ARG A 34 0.94 -7.57 2.23
CA ARG A 34 0.70 -9.01 2.17
C ARG A 34 -0.10 -9.39 3.41
N LEU A 35 -1.31 -9.90 3.20
CA LEU A 35 -2.21 -10.26 4.28
C LEU A 35 -2.47 -11.76 4.28
N ARG A 36 -2.54 -12.34 5.47
CA ARG A 36 -3.08 -13.69 5.68
C ARG A 36 -4.62 -13.66 5.67
N PRO A 37 -5.28 -14.81 5.45
CA PRO A 37 -6.73 -14.89 5.60
C PRO A 37 -7.18 -14.35 6.97
N GLY A 38 -8.14 -13.42 6.96
CA GLY A 38 -8.68 -12.78 8.15
C GLY A 38 -7.94 -11.53 8.63
N GLU A 39 -6.76 -11.21 8.09
CA GLU A 39 -6.06 -9.97 8.42
C GLU A 39 -6.63 -8.77 7.65
N THR A 40 -6.48 -7.57 8.23
CA THR A 40 -6.94 -6.32 7.64
C THR A 40 -5.79 -5.30 7.60
N ALA A 41 -5.70 -4.55 6.51
CA ALA A 41 -4.89 -3.34 6.42
C ALA A 41 -5.79 -2.11 6.37
N SER A 42 -5.41 -1.05 7.06
CA SER A 42 -6.14 0.23 7.09
C SER A 42 -5.16 1.40 7.08
N GLY A 43 -5.57 2.53 6.51
CA GLY A 43 -4.79 3.76 6.51
C GLY A 43 -5.65 4.97 6.19
N GLN A 44 -5.18 6.14 6.58
CA GLN A 44 -5.78 7.41 6.17
C GLN A 44 -5.10 7.90 4.90
N THR A 45 -5.91 8.29 3.92
CA THR A 45 -5.43 8.85 2.64
C THR A 45 -5.20 10.35 2.72
N ALA A 46 -5.75 11.01 3.74
CA ALA A 46 -5.68 12.45 3.98
C ALA A 46 -6.05 13.24 2.71
N ASP A 47 -5.15 14.09 2.22
CA ASP A 47 -5.28 14.94 1.04
C ASP A 47 -4.89 14.24 -0.28
N ARG A 48 -4.48 12.96 -0.22
CA ARG A 48 -4.02 12.20 -1.38
C ARG A 48 -5.07 11.21 -1.85
N GLU A 49 -5.37 11.25 -3.14
CA GLU A 49 -6.12 10.18 -3.79
C GLU A 49 -5.29 8.88 -3.81
N VAL A 50 -5.96 7.75 -3.57
CA VAL A 50 -5.32 6.42 -3.53
C VAL A 50 -6.10 5.46 -4.42
N CYS A 51 -5.36 4.69 -5.22
CA CYS A 51 -5.89 3.55 -5.95
C CYS A 51 -5.52 2.25 -5.21
N LEU A 52 -6.53 1.54 -4.71
CA LEU A 52 -6.34 0.22 -4.10
C LEU A 52 -6.41 -0.86 -5.19
N VAL A 53 -5.38 -1.69 -5.28
CA VAL A 53 -5.28 -2.78 -6.26
C VAL A 53 -5.08 -4.12 -5.55
N PHE A 54 -5.98 -5.07 -5.78
CA PHE A 54 -5.74 -6.47 -5.41
C PHE A 54 -4.83 -7.12 -6.44
N VAL A 55 -3.54 -7.22 -6.12
CA VAL A 55 -2.54 -7.86 -7.00
C VAL A 55 -2.81 -9.35 -7.16
N THR A 56 -3.26 -10.01 -6.10
CA THR A 56 -3.66 -11.42 -6.08
C THR A 56 -4.61 -11.67 -4.91
N GLY A 57 -5.35 -12.78 -4.97
CA GLY A 57 -6.32 -13.16 -3.96
C GLY A 57 -7.66 -12.44 -4.09
N LYS A 58 -8.48 -12.55 -3.04
CA LYS A 58 -9.79 -11.92 -2.92
C LYS A 58 -9.95 -11.43 -1.50
N GLY A 59 -10.71 -10.36 -1.32
CA GLY A 59 -10.97 -9.76 -0.03
C GLY A 59 -12.11 -8.77 -0.14
N LYS A 60 -12.37 -8.08 0.97
CA LYS A 60 -13.33 -6.98 1.01
C LYS A 60 -12.63 -5.64 1.17
N ALA A 61 -13.24 -4.57 0.67
CA ALA A 61 -12.70 -3.22 0.80
C ALA A 61 -13.76 -2.20 1.22
N THR A 62 -13.37 -1.30 2.12
CA THR A 62 -14.21 -0.18 2.55
C THR A 62 -13.39 1.11 2.49
N ALA A 63 -13.96 2.17 1.92
CA ALA A 63 -13.32 3.49 1.85
C ALA A 63 -14.34 4.57 2.18
N GLY A 64 -13.98 5.51 3.07
CA GLY A 64 -14.89 6.59 3.49
C GLY A 64 -16.22 6.09 4.07
N GLY A 65 -16.22 4.93 4.74
CA GLY A 65 -17.43 4.29 5.27
C GLY A 65 -18.29 3.57 4.24
N LYS A 66 -17.90 3.56 2.96
CA LYS A 66 -18.61 2.86 1.88
C LYS A 66 -17.97 1.51 1.58
N ASP A 67 -18.79 0.46 1.53
CA ASP A 67 -18.40 -0.87 1.07
C ASP A 67 -18.21 -0.87 -0.46
N LEU A 68 -17.12 -1.47 -0.94
CA LEU A 68 -16.72 -1.54 -2.34
C LEU A 68 -16.66 -2.99 -2.86
N GLY A 69 -17.08 -3.97 -2.05
CA GLY A 69 -17.12 -5.40 -2.39
C GLY A 69 -16.62 -6.28 -1.25
#